data_AF-A0A2E0HK71-F1
#
_entry.id   AF-A0A2E0HK71-F1
#
_cell.length_a   1.000
_cell.length_b   1.000
_cell.length_c   1.000
_cell.angle_alpha   90.00
_cell.angle_beta   90.00
_cell.angle_gamma   90.00
#
_symmetry.space_group_name_H-M   'P 1'
#
loop_
_entity.id
_entity.type
_entity.pdbx_description
1 polymer ?
#
loop_
_entity_poly.entity_id
_entity_poly.type
_entity_poly.pdbx_seq_one_letter_code
_entity_poly.pdbx_strand_id
1 'polypeptide(L)'
;MLNINTNIASVNAQRNLETQQTGLTRTLQRLSSGLRINGASDDAAGLAISNRMTTQINGQNQAIRNANDGISLLQTAESALDEMTGNIQRIRDLALQASSDSLSKTDKSSLQLEVKQRLNEINRVNDTTTFGGRTLFNRAGSSDFEDQNRSAVVKGLNFYWLAEAETRIEQFFGIKSDNNILRVNLDYSDGAGNVAASISGYQDTDGKTIGMTLNVDMEDFQPANLPNGGTSPYFNDRIIAHEMVHAIMGRATNFAALPDWFKEGTAEFIQGADERVAADIASVGVGGIVSAFGSVANSEGYSASYAATRYLHDEIKAAGGNGIKDIMVYLAQNDSADLDAAIQNASSGAFADLSSFESDFTGGAGATYINNMDLSNEDTGAIGGLDADGGPVYTAENILPNDTNSSAKPLENFRLVIEDAYAQFEGKQFSLQVGAGSGQALDLDLGTFGTWELGMHDIDITENAGDVVRLADSALQYIDSQRGRMGAVVNRLDSTVANLSAVSESLAASRSRIVDADYAAETANLSRSSVLQQAGISVLAQANAQPGQVLSLLG
;
A
#
# COMPACT_ATOMS: atom_id res chain seq x y z
N MET A 1 50.09 40.66 74.87
CA MET A 1 51.44 40.06 74.72
C MET A 1 51.60 39.61 73.27
N LEU A 2 52.52 40.23 72.53
CA LEU A 2 52.95 39.75 71.21
C LEU A 2 53.81 38.49 71.45
N ASN A 3 53.29 37.31 71.13
CA ASN A 3 54.07 36.07 71.17
C ASN A 3 55.09 36.07 70.02
N ILE A 4 56.37 36.15 70.35
CA ILE A 4 57.50 36.23 69.40
C ILE A 4 57.78 34.86 68.72
N ASN A 5 57.24 33.76 69.26
CA ASN A 5 57.42 32.41 68.71
C ASN A 5 56.53 32.08 67.51
N THR A 6 55.55 32.92 67.15
CA THR A 6 54.67 32.66 65.99
C THR A 6 54.40 33.96 65.24
N ASN A 7 55.03 34.12 64.07
CA ASN A 7 54.87 35.31 63.23
C ASN A 7 53.54 35.23 62.46
N ILE A 8 52.46 35.70 63.09
CA ILE A 8 51.10 35.67 62.54
C ILE A 8 51.01 36.47 61.22
N ALA A 9 51.79 37.55 61.06
CA ALA A 9 51.82 38.34 59.83
C ALA A 9 52.41 37.54 58.65
N SER A 10 53.49 36.80 58.89
CA SER A 10 54.10 35.91 57.89
C SER A 10 53.20 34.72 57.56
N VAL A 11 52.58 34.07 58.55
CA VAL A 11 51.63 32.96 58.33
C VAL A 11 50.40 33.43 57.54
N ASN A 12 49.91 34.64 57.78
CA ASN A 12 48.84 35.24 56.99
C ASN A 12 49.28 35.55 55.55
N ALA A 13 50.47 36.13 55.38
CA ALA A 13 51.04 36.41 54.05
C ALA A 13 51.27 35.11 53.25
N GLN A 14 51.74 34.05 53.91
CA GLN A 14 51.94 32.73 53.30
C GLN A 14 50.62 32.08 52.88
N ARG A 15 49.60 32.06 53.75
CA ARG A 15 48.27 31.55 53.39
C ARG A 15 47.64 32.32 52.22
N ASN A 16 47.83 33.64 52.20
CA ASN A 16 47.38 34.46 51.08
C ASN A 16 48.15 34.13 49.79
N LEU A 17 49.48 33.95 49.86
CA LEU A 17 50.30 33.55 48.72
C LEU A 17 49.92 32.17 48.17
N GLU A 18 49.70 31.18 49.03
CA GLU A 18 49.22 29.84 48.64
C GLU A 18 47.86 29.89 47.94
N THR A 19 46.95 30.77 48.43
CA THR A 19 45.65 31.00 47.79
C THR A 19 45.81 31.62 46.40
N GLN A 20 46.71 32.59 46.24
CA GLN A 20 47.01 33.19 44.94
C GLN A 20 47.69 32.20 43.99
N GLN A 21 48.57 31.35 44.48
CA GLN A 21 49.24 30.32 43.69
C GLN A 21 48.25 29.28 43.17
N THR A 22 47.29 28.87 44.00
CA THR A 22 46.19 27.97 43.59
C THR A 22 45.28 28.63 42.54
N GLY A 23 44.98 29.92 42.69
CA GLY A 23 44.22 30.70 41.70
C GLY A 23 44.94 30.80 40.35
N LEU A 24 46.24 31.10 40.38
CA LEU A 24 47.09 31.15 39.19
C LEU A 24 47.13 29.81 38.45
N THR A 25 47.29 28.68 39.17
CA THR A 25 47.26 27.34 38.57
C THR A 25 45.92 27.05 37.89
N ARG A 26 44.79 27.43 38.49
CA ARG A 26 43.47 27.27 37.88
C ARG A 26 43.32 28.09 36.60
N THR A 27 43.78 29.35 36.62
CA THR A 27 43.72 30.22 35.44
C THR A 27 44.62 29.74 34.30
N LEU A 28 45.83 29.25 34.63
CA LEU A 28 46.71 28.60 33.65
C LEU A 28 46.05 27.34 33.05
N GLN A 29 45.40 26.53 33.88
CA GLN A 29 44.67 25.34 33.43
C GLN A 29 43.55 25.71 32.44
N ARG A 30 42.74 26.72 32.77
CA ARG A 30 41.64 27.21 31.90
C ARG A 30 42.14 27.82 30.59
N LEU A 31 43.24 28.56 30.61
CA LEU A 31 43.88 29.09 29.40
C LEU A 31 44.46 27.98 28.53
N SER A 32 45.05 26.96 29.16
CA SER A 32 45.66 25.82 28.46
C SER A 32 44.62 24.90 27.81
N SER A 33 43.49 24.66 28.49
CA SER A 33 42.42 23.80 27.97
C SER A 33 41.41 24.55 27.10
N GLY A 34 41.35 25.88 27.21
CA GLY A 34 40.30 26.70 26.61
C GLY A 34 38.94 26.52 27.28
N LEU A 35 38.85 25.77 28.39
CA LEU A 35 37.61 25.46 29.09
C LEU A 35 37.61 26.13 30.47
N ARG A 36 36.54 26.86 30.79
CA ARG A 36 36.23 27.39 32.11
C ARG A 36 35.92 26.28 33.12
N ILE A 37 35.25 25.21 32.69
CA ILE A 37 34.90 24.05 33.52
C ILE A 37 35.76 22.87 33.09
N ASN A 38 36.79 22.53 33.89
CA ASN A 38 37.68 21.40 33.58
C ASN A 38 37.33 20.15 34.39
N GLY A 39 36.69 20.31 35.53
CA GLY A 39 36.27 19.20 36.39
C GLY A 39 35.08 19.54 37.26
N ALA A 40 34.53 18.52 37.93
CA ALA A 40 33.36 18.67 38.79
C ALA A 40 33.61 19.61 39.99
N SER A 41 34.88 19.80 40.38
CA SER A 41 35.28 20.75 41.41
C SER A 41 35.14 22.22 40.99
N ASP A 42 35.06 22.51 39.69
CA ASP A 42 34.88 23.88 39.19
C ASP A 42 33.39 24.25 39.13
N ASP A 43 32.55 23.36 38.58
CA ASP A 43 31.09 23.47 38.53
C ASP A 43 30.47 22.10 38.20
N ALA A 44 29.99 21.39 39.24
CA ALA A 44 29.40 20.07 39.07
C ALA A 44 28.11 20.08 38.23
N ALA A 45 27.28 21.12 38.36
CA ALA A 45 26.02 21.22 37.63
C ALA A 45 26.27 21.59 36.16
N GLY A 46 27.16 22.56 35.90
CA GLY A 46 27.59 22.95 34.56
C GLY A 46 28.25 21.80 33.81
N LEU A 47 29.10 21.01 34.47
CA LEU A 47 29.70 19.81 33.89
C LEU A 47 28.65 18.73 33.56
N ALA A 48 27.67 18.51 34.44
CA ALA A 48 26.61 17.54 34.19
C ALA A 48 25.69 17.95 33.02
N ILE A 49 25.42 19.25 32.86
CA ILE A 49 24.67 19.77 31.71
C ILE A 49 25.50 19.64 30.43
N SER A 50 26.78 20.01 30.46
CA SER A 50 27.64 19.94 29.27
C SER A 50 27.86 18.51 28.78
N ASN A 51 27.98 17.54 29.70
CA ASN A 51 28.05 16.13 29.35
C ASN A 51 26.77 15.67 28.65
N ARG A 52 25.59 16.04 29.17
CA ARG A 52 24.30 15.75 28.50
C ARG A 52 24.21 16.39 27.12
N MET A 53 24.61 17.65 26.98
CA MET A 53 24.66 18.33 25.68
C MET A 53 25.63 17.62 24.72
N THR A 54 26.78 17.17 25.21
CA THR A 54 27.77 16.41 24.40
C THR A 54 27.18 15.09 23.92
N THR A 55 26.49 14.34 24.80
CA THR A 55 25.78 13.11 24.41
C THR A 55 24.70 13.39 23.37
N GLN A 56 23.92 14.45 23.54
CA GLN A 56 22.90 14.85 22.56
C GLN A 56 23.52 15.23 21.21
N ILE A 57 24.56 16.06 21.18
CA ILE A 57 25.28 16.44 19.95
C ILE A 57 25.80 15.19 19.22
N ASN A 58 26.42 14.27 19.94
CA ASN A 58 26.91 13.02 19.35
C ASN A 58 25.77 12.16 18.79
N GLY A 59 24.64 12.10 19.50
CA GLY A 59 23.42 11.44 19.04
C GLY A 59 22.86 12.07 17.78
N GLN A 60 22.73 13.40 17.72
CA GLN A 60 22.25 14.11 16.53
C GLN A 60 23.19 13.92 15.34
N ASN A 61 24.50 13.97 15.56
CA ASN A 61 25.49 13.74 14.50
C ASN A 61 25.44 12.31 13.95
N GLN A 62 25.16 11.30 14.79
CA GLN A 62 24.93 9.94 14.31
C GLN A 62 23.61 9.84 13.54
N ALA A 63 22.53 10.47 14.03
CA ALA A 63 21.25 10.51 13.34
C ALA A 63 21.35 11.17 11.95
N ILE A 64 22.13 12.25 11.82
CA ILE A 64 22.44 12.88 10.52
C ILE A 64 23.13 11.89 9.59
N ARG A 65 24.13 11.13 10.07
CA ARG A 65 24.79 10.10 9.25
C ARG A 65 23.82 9.02 8.80
N ASN A 66 23.03 8.48 9.73
CA ASN A 66 22.02 7.46 9.42
C ASN A 66 20.98 7.95 8.40
N ALA A 67 20.55 9.21 8.49
CA ALA A 67 19.63 9.81 7.53
C ALA A 67 20.27 9.94 6.13
N ASN A 68 21.55 10.34 6.04
CA ASN A 68 22.29 10.38 4.77
C ASN A 68 22.52 8.97 4.19
N ASP A 69 22.76 7.96 5.03
CA ASP A 69 22.83 6.57 4.59
C ASP A 69 21.48 6.11 4.01
N GLY A 70 20.37 6.52 4.63
CA GLY A 70 19.01 6.30 4.12
C GLY A 70 18.77 6.96 2.76
N ILE A 71 19.21 8.21 2.58
CA ILE A 71 19.14 8.89 1.28
C ILE A 71 19.95 8.12 0.22
N SER A 72 21.16 7.68 0.58
CA SER A 72 22.03 6.92 -0.34
C SER A 72 21.43 5.56 -0.74
N LEU A 73 20.77 4.88 0.21
CA LEU A 73 20.02 3.66 -0.03
C LEU A 73 18.90 3.90 -1.04
N LEU A 74 18.08 4.94 -0.83
CA LEU A 74 16.98 5.29 -1.73
C LEU A 74 17.46 5.70 -3.11
N GLN A 75 18.57 6.42 -3.22
CA GLN A 75 19.17 6.78 -4.52
C GLN A 75 19.69 5.55 -5.29
N THR A 76 20.23 4.56 -4.57
CA THR A 76 20.65 3.29 -5.18
C THR A 76 19.43 2.51 -5.68
N ALA A 77 18.36 2.45 -4.90
CA ALA A 77 17.10 1.85 -5.32
C ALA A 77 16.50 2.58 -6.54
N GLU A 78 16.47 3.93 -6.53
CA GLU A 78 15.92 4.71 -7.65
C GLU A 78 16.70 4.47 -8.95
N SER A 79 18.03 4.40 -8.87
CA SER A 79 18.88 4.11 -10.03
C SER A 79 18.57 2.73 -10.65
N ALA A 80 18.30 1.73 -9.81
CA ALA A 80 17.89 0.41 -10.29
C ALA A 80 16.49 0.43 -10.93
N LEU A 81 15.55 1.20 -10.37
CA LEU A 81 14.23 1.40 -10.96
C LEU A 81 14.26 2.14 -12.30
N ASP A 82 15.20 3.07 -12.48
CA ASP A 82 15.44 3.71 -13.78
C ASP A 82 15.91 2.70 -14.84
N GLU A 83 16.81 1.77 -14.49
CA GLU A 83 17.21 0.68 -15.40
C GLU A 83 16.04 -0.24 -15.75
N MET A 84 15.21 -0.61 -14.77
CA MET A 84 14.01 -1.43 -15.01
C MET A 84 13.02 -0.70 -15.92
N THR A 85 12.76 0.58 -15.66
CA THR A 85 11.89 1.45 -16.47
C THR A 85 12.33 1.44 -17.94
N GLY A 86 13.64 1.61 -18.20
CA GLY A 86 14.18 1.56 -19.56
C GLY A 86 13.98 0.21 -20.25
N ASN A 87 14.13 -0.90 -19.52
CA ASN A 87 13.87 -2.24 -20.05
C ASN A 87 12.38 -2.45 -20.37
N ILE A 88 11.47 -2.00 -19.50
CA ILE A 88 10.02 -2.10 -19.72
C ILE A 88 9.56 -1.24 -20.90
N GLN A 89 10.06 -0.01 -21.01
CA GLN A 89 9.81 0.86 -22.17
C GLN A 89 10.29 0.18 -23.46
N ARG A 90 11.45 -0.47 -23.45
CA ARG A 90 11.93 -1.23 -24.62
C ARG A 90 11.03 -2.42 -24.96
N ILE A 91 10.56 -3.17 -23.96
CA ILE A 91 9.59 -4.26 -24.15
C ILE A 91 8.31 -3.72 -24.79
N ARG A 92 7.81 -2.58 -24.30
CA ARG A 92 6.65 -1.89 -24.85
C ARG A 92 6.83 -1.53 -26.32
N ASP A 93 7.98 -0.98 -26.70
CA ASP A 93 8.30 -0.65 -28.09
C ASP A 93 8.35 -1.89 -28.99
N LEU A 94 8.89 -3.00 -28.48
CA LEU A 94 8.94 -4.28 -29.20
C LEU A 94 7.54 -4.86 -29.39
N ALA A 95 6.68 -4.76 -28.37
CA ALA A 95 5.29 -5.16 -28.45
C ALA A 95 4.52 -4.32 -29.47
N LEU A 96 4.68 -3.00 -29.46
CA LEU A 96 4.10 -2.12 -30.48
C LEU A 96 4.56 -2.47 -31.90
N GLN A 97 5.84 -2.79 -32.08
CA GLN A 97 6.35 -3.27 -33.37
C GLN A 97 5.69 -4.59 -33.78
N ALA A 98 5.61 -5.57 -32.87
CA ALA A 98 5.01 -6.88 -33.12
C ALA A 98 3.48 -6.82 -33.33
N SER A 99 2.82 -5.75 -32.87
CA SER A 99 1.41 -5.48 -33.13
C SER A 99 1.13 -5.11 -34.60
N SER A 100 2.15 -4.79 -35.40
CA SER A 100 1.95 -4.53 -36.83
C SER A 100 1.76 -5.83 -37.62
N ASP A 101 0.67 -5.91 -38.39
CA ASP A 101 0.38 -7.03 -39.30
C ASP A 101 1.38 -7.18 -40.44
N SER A 102 2.22 -6.17 -40.67
CA SER A 102 3.26 -6.20 -41.71
C SER A 102 4.45 -7.10 -41.35
N LEU A 103 4.58 -7.54 -40.10
CA LEU A 103 5.68 -8.41 -39.65
C LEU A 103 5.32 -9.89 -39.77
N SER A 104 6.26 -10.70 -40.27
CA SER A 104 6.08 -12.15 -40.32
C SER A 104 6.18 -12.77 -38.92
N LYS A 105 5.63 -13.99 -38.74
CA LYS A 105 5.79 -14.75 -37.48
C LYS A 105 7.26 -14.90 -37.07
N THR A 106 8.15 -15.11 -38.04
CA THR A 106 9.60 -15.22 -37.82
C THR A 106 10.21 -13.91 -37.31
N ASP A 107 9.76 -12.76 -37.83
CA ASP A 107 10.21 -11.45 -37.36
C ASP A 107 9.73 -11.22 -35.93
N LYS A 108 8.45 -11.50 -35.65
CA LYS A 108 7.89 -11.42 -34.28
C LYS A 108 8.64 -12.33 -33.31
N SER A 109 8.99 -13.56 -33.71
CA SER A 109 9.81 -14.46 -32.87
C SER A 109 11.19 -13.88 -32.56
N SER A 110 11.79 -13.13 -33.49
CA SER A 110 13.09 -12.47 -33.27
C SER A 110 12.97 -11.32 -32.27
N LEU A 111 11.90 -10.53 -32.35
CA LEU A 111 11.60 -9.49 -31.35
C LEU A 111 11.33 -10.11 -29.97
N GLN A 112 10.64 -11.25 -29.92
CA GLN A 112 10.36 -11.98 -28.67
C GLN A 112 11.64 -12.48 -27.98
N LEU A 113 12.71 -12.79 -28.73
CA LEU A 113 14.02 -13.09 -28.14
C LEU A 113 14.63 -11.86 -27.43
N GLU A 114 14.47 -10.65 -27.99
CA GLU A 114 14.90 -9.43 -27.33
C GLU A 114 14.06 -9.19 -26.06
N VAL A 115 12.73 -9.36 -26.13
CA VAL A 115 11.85 -9.26 -24.94
C VAL A 115 12.33 -10.17 -23.82
N LYS A 116 12.62 -11.46 -24.11
CA LYS A 116 13.15 -12.39 -23.11
C LYS A 116 14.46 -11.92 -22.47
N GLN A 117 15.35 -11.30 -23.25
CA GLN A 117 16.59 -10.72 -22.69
C GLN A 117 16.29 -9.55 -21.75
N ARG A 118 15.34 -8.68 -22.08
CA ARG A 118 14.93 -7.56 -21.23
C ARG A 118 14.28 -8.04 -19.93
N LEU A 119 13.43 -9.07 -19.99
CA LEU A 119 12.83 -9.70 -18.81
C LEU A 119 13.91 -10.29 -17.88
N ASN A 120 14.88 -11.00 -18.44
CA ASN A 120 16.00 -11.53 -17.66
C ASN A 120 16.82 -10.41 -17.01
N GLU A 121 17.00 -9.29 -17.70
CA GLU A 121 17.70 -8.14 -17.14
C GLU A 121 16.92 -7.50 -15.98
N ILE A 122 15.59 -7.37 -16.09
CA ILE A 122 14.73 -6.90 -15.00
C ILE A 122 14.90 -7.77 -13.76
N ASN A 123 14.80 -9.10 -13.91
CA ASN A 123 15.03 -10.04 -12.80
C ASN A 123 16.44 -9.91 -12.23
N ARG A 124 17.47 -9.79 -13.09
CA ARG A 124 18.84 -9.59 -12.63
C ARG A 124 18.98 -8.32 -11.78
N VAL A 125 18.42 -7.19 -12.21
CA VAL A 125 18.47 -5.94 -11.45
C VAL A 125 17.71 -6.10 -10.12
N ASN A 126 16.54 -6.75 -10.11
CA ASN A 126 15.77 -7.05 -8.91
C ASN A 126 16.58 -7.86 -7.89
N ASP A 127 17.22 -8.94 -8.34
CA ASP A 127 17.87 -9.91 -7.46
C ASP A 127 19.25 -9.46 -6.98
N THR A 128 19.95 -8.64 -7.78
CA THR A 128 21.36 -8.28 -7.52
C THR A 128 21.56 -6.89 -6.94
N THR A 129 20.54 -6.02 -6.93
CA THR A 129 20.66 -4.68 -6.34
C THR A 129 20.81 -4.78 -4.82
N THR A 130 21.93 -4.28 -4.30
CA THR A 130 22.26 -4.34 -2.87
C THR A 130 22.75 -2.99 -2.32
N PHE A 131 22.50 -2.77 -1.04
CA PHE A 131 23.10 -1.69 -0.25
C PHE A 131 23.62 -2.26 1.07
N GLY A 132 24.88 -1.97 1.42
CA GLY A 132 25.50 -2.50 2.64
C GLY A 132 25.49 -4.04 2.73
N GLY A 133 25.53 -4.73 1.58
CA GLY A 133 25.49 -6.20 1.48
C GLY A 133 24.10 -6.82 1.64
N ARG A 134 23.03 -6.01 1.74
CA ARG A 134 21.64 -6.46 1.80
C ARG A 134 20.96 -6.20 0.45
N THR A 135 20.25 -7.17 -0.10
CA THR A 135 19.40 -6.95 -1.29
C THR A 135 18.29 -5.96 -0.95
N LEU A 136 17.90 -5.12 -1.92
CA LEU A 136 16.90 -4.08 -1.72
C LEU A 136 15.47 -4.52 -2.06
N PHE A 137 15.30 -5.33 -3.12
CA PHE A 137 13.96 -5.62 -3.68
C PHE A 137 13.51 -7.07 -3.53
N ASN A 138 14.40 -8.01 -3.22
CA ASN A 138 14.04 -9.43 -3.14
C ASN A 138 13.39 -9.77 -1.77
N ARG A 139 12.24 -10.46 -1.75
CA ARG A 139 11.58 -10.93 -0.52
C ARG A 139 12.38 -12.09 0.10
N ALA A 140 12.51 -12.10 1.42
CA ALA A 140 13.02 -13.29 2.11
C ALA A 140 11.89 -14.34 2.18
N GLY A 141 11.84 -15.26 1.21
CA GLY A 141 11.03 -16.47 1.30
C GLY A 141 9.69 -16.51 0.56
N SER A 142 9.44 -15.69 -0.48
CA SER A 142 8.36 -16.03 -1.42
C SER A 142 8.72 -17.32 -2.15
N SER A 143 7.76 -18.24 -2.23
CA SER A 143 7.85 -19.33 -3.18
C SER A 143 7.49 -18.80 -4.56
N ASP A 144 8.23 -19.18 -5.61
CA ASP A 144 7.97 -18.79 -7.00
C ASP A 144 6.52 -19.05 -7.45
N PHE A 145 5.74 -19.86 -6.71
CA PHE A 145 4.38 -20.30 -7.02
C PHE A 145 3.29 -19.29 -6.60
N GLU A 146 3.41 -18.64 -5.43
CA GLU A 146 2.46 -17.62 -4.95
C GLU A 146 2.41 -16.43 -5.93
N ASP A 147 3.57 -16.07 -6.48
CA ASP A 147 3.70 -14.96 -7.42
C ASP A 147 3.09 -15.29 -8.81
N GLN A 148 2.95 -16.58 -9.19
CA GLN A 148 2.33 -16.97 -10.46
C GLN A 148 0.83 -16.80 -10.45
N ASN A 149 0.17 -17.30 -9.39
CA ASN A 149 -1.28 -17.22 -9.28
C ASN A 149 -1.73 -15.76 -9.13
N ARG A 150 -0.99 -14.95 -8.37
CA ARG A 150 -1.19 -13.49 -8.32
C ARG A 150 -1.10 -12.85 -9.70
N SER A 151 -0.02 -13.14 -10.42
CA SER A 151 0.23 -12.57 -11.76
C SER A 151 -0.89 -12.94 -12.73
N ALA A 152 -1.35 -14.19 -12.69
CA ALA A 152 -2.46 -14.68 -13.50
C ALA A 152 -3.78 -13.96 -13.17
N VAL A 153 -4.14 -13.84 -11.88
CA VAL A 153 -5.36 -13.12 -11.47
C VAL A 153 -5.30 -11.64 -11.83
N VAL A 154 -4.17 -10.97 -11.57
CA VAL A 154 -3.98 -9.55 -11.94
C VAL A 154 -4.08 -9.36 -13.45
N LYS A 155 -3.56 -10.30 -14.25
CA LYS A 155 -3.74 -10.29 -15.71
C LYS A 155 -5.22 -10.48 -16.08
N GLY A 156 -5.87 -11.49 -15.53
CA GLY A 156 -7.29 -11.76 -15.74
C GLY A 156 -8.15 -10.51 -15.51
N LEU A 157 -8.00 -9.90 -14.34
CA LEU A 157 -8.73 -8.68 -13.94
C LEU A 157 -8.44 -7.49 -14.85
N ASN A 158 -7.17 -7.21 -15.15
CA ASN A 158 -6.79 -6.05 -15.95
C ASN A 158 -7.17 -6.18 -17.43
N PHE A 159 -7.15 -7.39 -17.98
CA PHE A 159 -7.20 -7.60 -19.42
C PHE A 159 -8.54 -8.09 -19.92
N TYR A 160 -9.18 -9.02 -19.20
CA TYR A 160 -10.32 -9.78 -19.71
C TYR A 160 -11.53 -9.65 -18.79
N TRP A 161 -11.43 -10.18 -17.57
CA TRP A 161 -12.59 -10.51 -16.74
C TRP A 161 -13.47 -9.30 -16.42
N LEU A 162 -12.88 -8.18 -15.98
CA LEU A 162 -13.65 -6.99 -15.62
C LEU A 162 -14.29 -6.32 -16.83
N ALA A 163 -13.55 -6.17 -17.94
CA ALA A 163 -14.02 -5.47 -19.12
C ALA A 163 -15.07 -6.27 -19.91
N GLU A 164 -14.90 -7.60 -19.96
CA GLU A 164 -15.86 -8.49 -20.61
C GLU A 164 -17.13 -8.65 -19.78
N ALA A 165 -17.01 -8.74 -18.44
CA ALA A 165 -18.17 -8.69 -17.56
C ALA A 165 -18.94 -7.37 -17.74
N GLU A 166 -18.25 -6.22 -17.77
CA GLU A 166 -18.87 -4.92 -18.03
C GLU A 166 -19.61 -4.91 -19.38
N THR A 167 -18.97 -5.38 -20.45
CA THR A 167 -19.59 -5.44 -21.78
C THR A 167 -20.85 -6.31 -21.78
N ARG A 168 -20.80 -7.46 -21.10
CA ARG A 168 -21.94 -8.39 -20.99
C ARG A 168 -23.08 -7.77 -20.19
N ILE A 169 -22.78 -7.13 -19.08
CA ILE A 169 -23.78 -6.44 -18.23
C ILE A 169 -24.43 -5.29 -19.00
N GLU A 170 -23.67 -4.48 -19.73
CA GLU A 170 -24.24 -3.43 -20.57
C GLU A 170 -25.13 -4.02 -21.68
N GLN A 171 -24.70 -5.11 -22.32
CA GLN A 171 -25.47 -5.76 -23.37
C GLN A 171 -26.82 -6.28 -22.86
N PHE A 172 -26.82 -7.04 -21.78
CA PHE A 172 -27.99 -7.80 -21.33
C PHE A 172 -28.82 -7.10 -20.26
N PHE A 173 -28.21 -6.30 -19.38
CA PHE A 173 -28.94 -5.52 -18.37
C PHE A 173 -29.12 -4.05 -18.77
N GLY A 174 -28.37 -3.53 -19.73
CA GLY A 174 -28.55 -2.15 -20.23
C GLY A 174 -28.10 -1.07 -19.26
N ILE A 175 -27.37 -1.44 -18.21
CA ILE A 175 -26.86 -0.54 -17.17
C ILE A 175 -25.35 -0.44 -17.26
N LYS A 176 -24.82 0.69 -16.79
CA LYS A 176 -23.39 0.98 -16.74
C LYS A 176 -23.05 1.75 -15.48
N SER A 177 -21.80 1.65 -15.06
CA SER A 177 -21.25 2.47 -13.99
C SER A 177 -20.99 3.90 -14.48
N ASP A 178 -20.55 4.78 -13.57
CA ASP A 178 -20.38 6.22 -13.79
C ASP A 178 -18.91 6.68 -13.70
N ASN A 179 -17.97 5.84 -14.14
CA ASN A 179 -16.53 6.08 -14.12
C ASN A 179 -15.97 6.30 -12.68
N ASN A 180 -16.63 5.69 -11.69
CA ASN A 180 -16.17 5.68 -10.31
C ASN A 180 -14.88 4.85 -10.17
N ILE A 181 -14.15 5.06 -9.08
CA ILE A 181 -13.01 4.22 -8.74
C ILE A 181 -13.51 2.84 -8.30
N LEU A 182 -13.07 1.80 -8.98
CA LEU A 182 -13.14 0.43 -8.47
C LEU A 182 -11.77 0.06 -7.94
N ARG A 183 -11.66 -0.08 -6.61
CA ARG A 183 -10.45 -0.62 -5.99
C ARG A 183 -10.45 -2.13 -6.11
N VAL A 184 -9.27 -2.72 -6.22
CA VAL A 184 -9.10 -4.17 -6.13
C VAL A 184 -8.11 -4.48 -5.02
N ASN A 185 -8.55 -5.31 -4.08
CA ASN A 185 -7.79 -5.85 -2.97
C ASN A 185 -7.60 -7.35 -3.20
N LEU A 186 -6.36 -7.83 -3.15
CA LEU A 186 -6.01 -9.25 -3.25
C LEU A 186 -5.59 -9.72 -1.85
N ASP A 187 -6.46 -10.46 -1.17
CA ASP A 187 -6.23 -10.95 0.19
C ASP A 187 -5.63 -12.35 0.18
N TYR A 188 -4.72 -12.62 1.12
CA TYR A 188 -4.06 -13.92 1.35
C TYR A 188 -4.20 -14.39 2.80
N SER A 189 -4.89 -13.62 3.64
CA SER A 189 -5.17 -14.04 5.00
C SER A 189 -6.25 -15.12 5.00
N ASP A 190 -6.04 -16.20 5.76
CA ASP A 190 -6.86 -17.42 5.83
C ASP A 190 -8.26 -17.23 6.45
N GLY A 191 -8.86 -16.05 6.22
CA GLY A 191 -9.91 -15.43 7.01
C GLY A 191 -11.30 -16.05 6.88
N ALA A 192 -11.44 -17.35 7.12
CA ALA A 192 -12.66 -18.03 7.61
C ALA A 192 -14.00 -17.79 6.88
N GLY A 193 -14.01 -17.23 5.67
CA GLY A 193 -15.20 -16.97 4.87
C GLY A 193 -15.14 -17.73 3.55
N ASN A 194 -16.14 -18.56 3.27
CA ASN A 194 -16.25 -19.32 2.01
C ASN A 194 -16.56 -18.43 0.78
N VAL A 195 -15.99 -17.23 0.69
CA VAL A 195 -16.35 -16.21 -0.30
C VAL A 195 -15.13 -15.85 -1.13
N ALA A 196 -15.06 -16.42 -2.33
CA ALA A 196 -13.91 -16.31 -3.22
C ALA A 196 -13.67 -14.88 -3.74
N ALA A 197 -14.72 -14.08 -3.89
CA ALA A 197 -14.61 -12.65 -4.16
C ALA A 197 -15.85 -11.90 -3.63
N SER A 198 -15.73 -10.60 -3.36
CA SER A 198 -16.85 -9.76 -2.96
C SER A 198 -16.66 -8.28 -3.30
N ILE A 199 -17.75 -7.60 -3.63
CA ILE A 199 -17.79 -6.13 -3.65
C ILE A 199 -18.12 -5.57 -2.26
N SER A 200 -17.25 -4.71 -1.75
CA SER A 200 -17.46 -3.92 -0.54
C SER A 200 -17.56 -2.43 -0.85
N GLY A 201 -18.27 -1.68 -0.01
CA GLY A 201 -18.46 -0.23 -0.13
C GLY A 201 -19.50 0.27 0.86
N TYR A 202 -19.83 1.56 0.77
CA TYR A 202 -20.85 2.20 1.61
C TYR A 202 -21.93 2.83 0.74
N GLN A 203 -23.19 2.78 1.14
CA GLN A 203 -24.25 3.45 0.38
C GLN A 203 -24.30 4.95 0.69
N ASP A 204 -24.43 5.78 -0.34
CA ASP A 204 -24.68 7.20 -0.22
C ASP A 204 -26.17 7.50 0.04
N THR A 205 -26.55 8.78 0.04
CA THR A 205 -27.94 9.21 0.32
C THR A 205 -28.93 8.78 -0.75
N ASP A 206 -28.48 8.50 -1.96
CA ASP A 206 -29.30 8.03 -3.08
C ASP A 206 -29.29 6.49 -3.15
N GLY A 207 -28.65 5.84 -2.18
CA GLY A 207 -28.55 4.39 -2.06
C GLY A 207 -27.55 3.74 -3.01
N LYS A 208 -26.71 4.55 -3.68
CA LYS A 208 -25.64 4.06 -4.56
C LYS A 208 -24.40 3.72 -3.74
N THR A 209 -23.68 2.68 -4.13
CA THR A 209 -22.45 2.24 -3.48
C THR A 209 -21.29 3.15 -3.86
N ILE A 210 -20.56 3.68 -2.88
CA ILE A 210 -19.35 4.49 -3.04
C ILE A 210 -18.17 3.88 -2.28
N GLY A 211 -16.94 4.28 -2.66
CA GLY A 211 -15.73 3.75 -2.03
C GLY A 211 -15.55 2.25 -2.30
N MET A 212 -15.86 1.82 -3.52
CA MET A 212 -15.97 0.41 -3.86
C MET A 212 -14.61 -0.28 -3.91
N THR A 213 -14.56 -1.47 -3.32
CA THR A 213 -13.42 -2.38 -3.37
C THR A 213 -13.90 -3.79 -3.69
N LEU A 214 -13.41 -4.34 -4.80
CA LEU A 214 -13.46 -5.76 -5.12
C LEU A 214 -12.38 -6.47 -4.30
N ASN A 215 -12.80 -7.26 -3.33
CA ASN A 215 -11.91 -8.12 -2.55
C ASN A 215 -11.88 -9.48 -3.22
N VAL A 216 -10.69 -9.99 -3.51
CA VAL A 216 -10.46 -11.32 -4.08
C VAL A 216 -9.67 -12.12 -3.08
N ASP A 217 -10.21 -13.26 -2.66
CA ASP A 217 -9.47 -14.22 -1.84
C ASP A 217 -8.55 -15.05 -2.75
N MET A 218 -7.25 -14.83 -2.58
CA MET A 218 -6.23 -15.48 -3.40
C MET A 218 -6.02 -16.95 -3.02
N GLU A 219 -6.54 -17.45 -1.90
CA GLU A 219 -6.51 -18.88 -1.55
C GLU A 219 -7.52 -19.67 -2.39
N ASP A 220 -8.68 -19.09 -2.67
CA ASP A 220 -9.71 -19.70 -3.52
C ASP A 220 -9.37 -19.63 -5.03
N PHE A 221 -8.47 -18.73 -5.42
CA PHE A 221 -8.07 -18.52 -6.82
C PHE A 221 -6.81 -19.34 -7.19
N GLN A 222 -6.72 -20.61 -6.75
CA GLN A 222 -5.52 -21.47 -6.87
C GLN A 222 -5.77 -22.81 -7.61
N PRO A 223 -4.95 -23.18 -8.62
CA PRO A 223 -4.10 -22.32 -9.42
C PRO A 223 -4.94 -21.51 -10.42
N ALA A 224 -4.57 -20.24 -10.62
CA ALA A 224 -5.25 -19.37 -11.56
C ALA A 224 -4.88 -19.72 -13.01
N ASN A 225 -5.58 -20.69 -13.59
CA ASN A 225 -5.36 -21.13 -14.97
C ASN A 225 -5.97 -20.14 -15.96
N LEU A 226 -5.19 -19.17 -16.45
CA LEU A 226 -5.63 -18.31 -17.55
C LEU A 226 -6.02 -19.14 -18.79
N PRO A 227 -7.04 -18.72 -19.57
CA PRO A 227 -7.69 -17.42 -19.47
C PRO A 227 -8.80 -17.30 -18.41
N ASN A 228 -9.54 -18.37 -18.08
CA ASN A 228 -10.70 -18.31 -17.19
C ASN A 228 -10.35 -18.24 -15.69
N GLY A 229 -9.11 -18.59 -15.34
CA GLY A 229 -8.57 -18.57 -13.99
C GLY A 229 -8.91 -19.78 -13.13
N GLY A 230 -9.47 -20.87 -13.65
CA GLY A 230 -9.85 -22.01 -12.79
C GLY A 230 -10.10 -23.31 -13.54
N THR A 231 -10.81 -24.23 -12.90
CA THR A 231 -11.25 -25.51 -13.48
C THR A 231 -12.65 -25.86 -12.99
N SER A 232 -13.43 -26.53 -13.84
CA SER A 232 -14.80 -26.93 -13.52
C SER A 232 -14.94 -27.56 -12.12
N PRO A 233 -15.95 -27.15 -11.32
CA PRO A 233 -17.00 -26.20 -11.67
C PRO A 233 -16.65 -24.72 -11.40
N TYR A 234 -15.48 -24.43 -10.82
CA TYR A 234 -15.11 -23.09 -10.34
C TYR A 234 -14.19 -22.38 -11.32
N PHE A 235 -14.69 -21.31 -11.93
CA PHE A 235 -13.92 -20.45 -12.83
C PHE A 235 -13.91 -19.02 -12.29
N ASN A 236 -12.72 -18.45 -12.15
CA ASN A 236 -12.53 -17.15 -11.51
C ASN A 236 -13.17 -16.03 -12.32
N ASP A 237 -13.11 -16.08 -13.63
CA ASP A 237 -13.76 -15.11 -14.51
C ASP A 237 -15.26 -15.01 -14.27
N ARG A 238 -15.96 -16.13 -14.06
CA ARG A 238 -17.37 -16.20 -13.70
C ARG A 238 -17.66 -15.56 -12.35
N ILE A 239 -16.82 -15.84 -11.35
CA ILE A 239 -16.90 -15.23 -10.03
C ILE A 239 -16.73 -13.70 -10.15
N ILE A 240 -15.76 -13.24 -10.95
CA ILE A 240 -15.57 -11.81 -11.21
C ILE A 240 -16.77 -11.22 -11.96
N ALA A 241 -17.38 -11.92 -12.90
CA ALA A 241 -18.57 -11.45 -13.61
C ALA A 241 -19.78 -11.31 -12.68
N HIS A 242 -19.95 -12.24 -11.75
CA HIS A 242 -20.94 -12.14 -10.67
C HIS A 242 -20.71 -10.86 -9.85
N GLU A 243 -19.50 -10.64 -9.35
CA GLU A 243 -19.18 -9.46 -8.54
C GLU A 243 -19.32 -8.15 -9.33
N MET A 244 -19.03 -8.17 -10.63
CA MET A 244 -19.20 -7.01 -11.50
C MET A 244 -20.67 -6.61 -11.67
N VAL A 245 -21.63 -7.53 -11.54
CA VAL A 245 -23.05 -7.18 -11.50
C VAL A 245 -23.36 -6.35 -10.27
N HIS A 246 -22.93 -6.81 -9.09
CA HIS A 246 -23.07 -6.05 -7.85
C HIS A 246 -22.39 -4.69 -7.94
N ALA A 247 -21.20 -4.64 -8.54
CA ALA A 247 -20.47 -3.40 -8.71
C ALA A 247 -21.23 -2.38 -9.59
N ILE A 248 -21.68 -2.81 -10.77
CA ILE A 248 -22.38 -1.94 -11.72
C ILE A 248 -23.76 -1.56 -11.18
N MET A 249 -24.52 -2.50 -10.62
CA MET A 249 -25.81 -2.19 -9.98
C MET A 249 -25.64 -1.21 -8.82
N GLY A 250 -24.59 -1.38 -8.02
CA GLY A 250 -24.20 -0.48 -6.93
C GLY A 250 -24.05 0.97 -7.38
N ARG A 251 -23.51 1.22 -8.58
CA ARG A 251 -23.37 2.57 -9.15
C ARG A 251 -24.57 3.04 -9.96
N ALA A 252 -25.24 2.12 -10.65
CA ALA A 252 -26.30 2.45 -11.58
C ALA A 252 -27.65 2.68 -10.89
N THR A 253 -27.92 2.03 -9.75
CA THR A 253 -29.26 1.95 -9.14
C THR A 253 -29.25 2.33 -7.66
N ASN A 254 -30.43 2.49 -7.05
CA ASN A 254 -30.59 2.50 -5.59
C ASN A 254 -30.40 1.09 -5.02
N PHE A 255 -29.15 0.64 -4.97
CA PHE A 255 -28.78 -0.71 -4.58
C PHE A 255 -29.25 -1.06 -3.16
N ALA A 256 -29.28 -0.06 -2.26
CA ALA A 256 -29.78 -0.22 -0.89
C ALA A 256 -31.25 -0.65 -0.83
N ALA A 257 -32.08 -0.22 -1.77
CA ALA A 257 -33.51 -0.50 -1.81
C ALA A 257 -33.87 -1.84 -2.49
N LEU A 258 -32.90 -2.53 -3.09
CA LEU A 258 -33.14 -3.80 -3.77
C LEU A 258 -33.13 -4.97 -2.77
N PRO A 259 -34.01 -5.97 -2.92
CA PRO A 259 -33.99 -7.17 -2.11
C PRO A 259 -32.79 -8.07 -2.49
N ASP A 260 -32.27 -8.81 -1.51
CA ASP A 260 -31.04 -9.61 -1.70
C ASP A 260 -31.24 -10.72 -2.74
N TRP A 261 -32.43 -11.32 -2.82
CA TRP A 261 -32.74 -12.32 -3.85
C TRP A 261 -32.58 -11.73 -5.27
N PHE A 262 -32.90 -10.46 -5.47
CA PHE A 262 -32.78 -9.82 -6.78
C PHE A 262 -31.33 -9.46 -7.11
N LYS A 263 -30.58 -8.96 -6.11
CA LYS A 263 -29.14 -8.68 -6.26
C LYS A 263 -28.40 -9.96 -6.63
N GLU A 264 -28.51 -11.00 -5.81
CA GLU A 264 -27.81 -12.27 -6.06
C GLU A 264 -28.38 -12.99 -7.27
N GLY A 265 -29.70 -13.00 -7.46
CA GLY A 265 -30.32 -13.67 -8.60
C GLY A 265 -29.88 -13.09 -9.95
N THR A 266 -29.69 -11.78 -10.03
CA THR A 266 -29.19 -11.11 -11.26
C THR A 266 -27.68 -11.29 -11.44
N ALA A 267 -26.91 -11.31 -10.35
CA ALA A 267 -25.49 -11.65 -10.36
C ALA A 267 -25.23 -13.10 -10.77
N GLU A 268 -26.11 -14.03 -10.39
CA GLU A 268 -26.06 -15.41 -10.86
C GLU A 268 -26.55 -15.55 -12.30
N PHE A 269 -27.53 -14.75 -12.71
CA PHE A 269 -28.08 -14.85 -14.07
C PHE A 269 -27.10 -14.38 -15.15
N ILE A 270 -26.16 -13.46 -14.85
CA ILE A 270 -25.19 -13.01 -15.85
C ILE A 270 -24.25 -14.13 -16.33
N GLN A 271 -23.94 -15.05 -15.41
CA GLN A 271 -22.90 -16.07 -15.53
C GLN A 271 -23.46 -17.49 -15.59
N GLY A 272 -24.75 -17.65 -15.27
CA GLY A 272 -25.43 -18.94 -15.23
C GLY A 272 -25.16 -19.69 -13.93
N ALA A 273 -26.09 -20.57 -13.56
CA ALA A 273 -26.05 -21.31 -12.32
C ALA A 273 -26.75 -22.68 -12.40
N ASP A 274 -26.99 -23.18 -13.60
CA ASP A 274 -27.77 -24.40 -13.83
C ASP A 274 -27.14 -25.61 -13.12
N GLU A 275 -25.81 -25.67 -13.04
CA GLU A 275 -25.08 -26.70 -12.29
C GLU A 275 -25.37 -26.66 -10.78
N ARG A 276 -25.53 -25.46 -10.19
CA ARG A 276 -25.86 -25.31 -8.77
C ARG A 276 -27.32 -25.65 -8.51
N VAL A 277 -28.22 -25.23 -9.38
CA VAL A 277 -29.64 -25.61 -9.32
C VAL A 277 -29.78 -27.13 -9.40
N ALA A 278 -29.08 -27.79 -10.32
CA ALA A 278 -29.10 -29.25 -10.45
C ALA A 278 -28.60 -29.94 -9.17
N ALA A 279 -27.50 -29.44 -8.58
CA ALA A 279 -26.97 -29.95 -7.31
C ALA A 279 -27.96 -29.77 -6.15
N ASP A 280 -28.60 -28.60 -6.05
CA ASP A 280 -29.57 -28.30 -5.00
C ASP A 280 -30.88 -29.09 -5.17
N ILE A 281 -31.33 -29.34 -6.41
CA ILE A 281 -32.46 -30.23 -6.68
C ILE A 281 -32.16 -31.64 -6.15
N ALA A 282 -30.94 -32.14 -6.38
CA ALA A 282 -30.53 -33.44 -5.86
C ALA A 282 -30.43 -33.46 -4.32
N SER A 283 -30.10 -32.33 -3.70
CA SER A 283 -29.91 -32.19 -2.25
C SER A 283 -31.22 -31.99 -1.47
N VAL A 284 -32.01 -30.98 -1.85
CA VAL A 284 -33.21 -30.53 -1.11
C VAL A 284 -34.50 -30.64 -1.91
N GLY A 285 -34.42 -30.98 -3.20
CA GLY A 285 -35.56 -31.02 -4.12
C GLY A 285 -36.06 -29.63 -4.51
N VAL A 286 -36.86 -29.56 -5.57
CA VAL A 286 -37.42 -28.29 -6.10
C VAL A 286 -38.21 -27.53 -5.03
N GLY A 287 -39.00 -28.23 -4.20
CA GLY A 287 -39.75 -27.60 -3.12
C GLY A 287 -38.85 -26.97 -2.04
N GLY A 288 -37.68 -27.56 -1.78
CA GLY A 288 -36.68 -27.01 -0.86
C GLY A 288 -36.08 -25.71 -1.39
N ILE A 289 -35.74 -25.68 -2.68
CA ILE A 289 -35.25 -24.45 -3.35
C ILE A 289 -36.30 -23.34 -3.29
N VAL A 290 -37.55 -23.60 -3.71
CA VAL A 290 -38.61 -22.57 -3.67
C VAL A 290 -38.87 -22.07 -2.26
N SER A 291 -38.78 -22.94 -1.25
CA SER A 291 -38.94 -22.55 0.17
C SER A 291 -37.80 -21.68 0.70
N ALA A 292 -36.63 -21.70 0.06
CA ALA A 292 -35.48 -20.87 0.42
C ALA A 292 -35.49 -19.48 -0.22
N PHE A 293 -36.45 -19.20 -1.12
CA PHE A 293 -36.61 -17.90 -1.78
C PHE A 293 -36.71 -16.76 -0.75
N GLY A 294 -36.00 -15.66 -1.03
CA GLY A 294 -35.91 -14.49 -0.15
C GLY A 294 -34.77 -14.52 0.87
N SER A 295 -33.98 -15.60 0.94
CA SER A 295 -32.77 -15.71 1.77
C SER A 295 -31.60 -16.19 0.94
N VAL A 296 -30.43 -15.57 1.08
CA VAL A 296 -29.17 -15.94 0.38
C VAL A 296 -28.11 -16.47 1.35
N ALA A 297 -28.56 -17.05 2.47
CA ALA A 297 -27.67 -17.59 3.49
C ALA A 297 -27.01 -18.93 3.11
N ASN A 298 -27.63 -19.69 2.19
CA ASN A 298 -27.22 -21.03 1.79
C ASN A 298 -27.35 -21.19 0.26
N SER A 299 -26.75 -22.25 -0.31
CA SER A 299 -26.79 -22.57 -1.74
C SER A 299 -28.21 -22.57 -2.33
N GLU A 300 -29.17 -23.20 -1.65
CA GLU A 300 -30.55 -23.28 -2.12
C GLU A 300 -31.22 -21.90 -2.26
N GLY A 301 -30.77 -20.92 -1.47
CA GLY A 301 -31.20 -19.53 -1.56
C GLY A 301 -30.70 -18.81 -2.81
N TYR A 302 -29.43 -19.05 -3.19
CA TYR A 302 -28.88 -18.58 -4.45
C TYR A 302 -29.58 -19.23 -5.65
N SER A 303 -29.83 -20.55 -5.59
CA SER A 303 -30.58 -21.28 -6.62
C SER A 303 -32.01 -20.76 -6.77
N ALA A 304 -32.69 -20.44 -5.67
CA ALA A 304 -34.03 -19.85 -5.69
C ALA A 304 -34.04 -18.44 -6.29
N SER A 305 -33.05 -17.62 -5.93
CA SER A 305 -32.87 -16.25 -6.40
C SER A 305 -32.60 -16.20 -7.90
N TYR A 306 -31.71 -17.09 -8.38
CA TYR A 306 -31.42 -17.28 -9.80
C TYR A 306 -32.67 -17.73 -10.58
N ALA A 307 -33.37 -18.77 -10.10
CA ALA A 307 -34.57 -19.27 -10.75
C ALA A 307 -35.70 -18.23 -10.77
N ALA A 308 -35.87 -17.44 -9.71
CA ALA A 308 -36.83 -16.34 -9.66
C ALA A 308 -36.49 -15.24 -10.66
N THR A 309 -35.20 -14.89 -10.80
CA THR A 309 -34.76 -13.88 -11.77
C THR A 309 -35.00 -14.34 -13.21
N ARG A 310 -34.70 -15.60 -13.52
CA ARG A 310 -35.00 -16.21 -14.83
C ARG A 310 -36.50 -16.28 -15.10
N TYR A 311 -37.29 -16.67 -14.10
CA TYR A 311 -38.75 -16.67 -14.19
C TYR A 311 -39.31 -15.27 -14.50
N LEU A 312 -38.87 -14.25 -13.75
CA LEU A 312 -39.25 -12.86 -14.00
C LEU A 312 -38.85 -12.41 -15.41
N HIS A 313 -37.64 -12.76 -15.86
CA HIS A 313 -37.15 -12.44 -17.19
C HIS A 313 -38.06 -13.04 -18.29
N ASP A 314 -38.44 -14.31 -18.16
CA ASP A 314 -39.29 -14.99 -19.15
C ASP A 314 -40.72 -14.47 -19.16
N GLU A 315 -41.32 -14.18 -18.01
CA GLU A 315 -42.67 -13.63 -17.93
C GLU A 315 -42.76 -12.23 -18.53
N ILE A 316 -41.75 -11.38 -18.30
CA ILE A 316 -41.69 -10.05 -18.93
C ILE A 316 -41.54 -10.18 -20.45
N LYS A 317 -40.73 -11.13 -20.94
CA LYS A 317 -40.61 -11.41 -22.38
C LYS A 317 -41.90 -11.96 -22.98
N ALA A 318 -42.59 -12.84 -22.26
CA ALA A 318 -43.89 -13.36 -22.66
C ALA A 318 -44.96 -12.25 -22.72
N ALA A 319 -44.86 -11.24 -21.86
CA ALA A 319 -45.67 -10.03 -21.89
C ALA A 319 -45.25 -9.02 -22.98
N GLY A 320 -44.19 -9.29 -23.76
CA GLY A 320 -43.72 -8.48 -24.88
C GLY A 320 -42.60 -7.48 -24.56
N GLY A 321 -42.01 -7.54 -23.36
CA GLY A 321 -40.84 -6.77 -22.97
C GLY A 321 -39.50 -7.44 -23.34
N ASN A 322 -38.40 -6.86 -22.88
CA ASN A 322 -37.03 -7.35 -23.07
C ASN A 322 -36.48 -8.11 -21.84
N GLY A 323 -37.37 -8.59 -20.98
CA GLY A 323 -37.00 -9.33 -19.77
C GLY A 323 -36.45 -8.44 -18.67
N ILE A 324 -35.51 -8.99 -17.90
CA ILE A 324 -34.86 -8.29 -16.78
C ILE A 324 -34.19 -6.96 -17.16
N LYS A 325 -33.82 -6.79 -18.45
CA LYS A 325 -33.25 -5.56 -18.98
C LYS A 325 -34.17 -4.36 -18.77
N ASP A 326 -35.48 -4.53 -18.94
CA ASP A 326 -36.43 -3.43 -18.77
C ASP A 326 -36.47 -2.97 -17.30
N ILE A 327 -36.43 -3.91 -16.36
CA ILE A 327 -36.36 -3.64 -14.91
C ILE A 327 -35.08 -2.88 -14.56
N MET A 328 -33.92 -3.38 -15.02
CA MET A 328 -32.61 -2.78 -14.73
C MET A 328 -32.47 -1.37 -15.31
N VAL A 329 -32.89 -1.17 -16.57
CA VAL A 329 -32.88 0.15 -17.21
C VAL A 329 -33.81 1.12 -16.48
N TYR A 330 -34.99 0.68 -16.05
CA TYR A 330 -35.89 1.52 -15.28
C TYR A 330 -35.28 1.94 -13.95
N LEU A 331 -34.70 1.00 -13.19
CA LEU A 331 -34.01 1.29 -11.92
C LEU A 331 -32.86 2.29 -12.12
N ALA A 332 -32.08 2.15 -13.19
CA ALA A 332 -30.96 3.04 -13.46
C ALA A 332 -31.37 4.46 -13.93
N GLN A 333 -32.58 4.61 -14.49
CA GLN A 333 -33.12 5.91 -14.90
C GLN A 333 -33.87 6.63 -13.78
N ASN A 334 -34.17 5.94 -12.68
CA ASN A 334 -34.98 6.45 -11.59
C ASN A 334 -34.25 6.23 -10.25
N ASP A 335 -33.37 7.17 -9.89
CA ASP A 335 -32.42 7.06 -8.76
C ASP A 335 -33.05 6.70 -7.41
N SER A 336 -34.35 6.93 -7.18
CA SER A 336 -35.03 6.59 -5.92
C SER A 336 -35.96 5.38 -6.01
N ALA A 337 -36.03 4.71 -7.16
CA ALA A 337 -36.95 3.59 -7.38
C ALA A 337 -36.44 2.32 -6.66
N ASP A 338 -37.38 1.60 -6.04
CA ASP A 338 -37.18 0.24 -5.57
C ASP A 338 -37.64 -0.77 -6.62
N LEU A 339 -37.47 -2.06 -6.32
CA LEU A 339 -37.86 -3.14 -7.24
C LEU A 339 -39.37 -3.19 -7.49
N ASP A 340 -40.18 -2.79 -6.51
CA ASP A 340 -41.65 -2.74 -6.63
C ASP A 340 -42.08 -1.72 -7.69
N ALA A 341 -41.53 -0.51 -7.63
CA ALA A 341 -41.76 0.51 -8.63
C ALA A 341 -41.28 0.06 -10.02
N ALA A 342 -40.16 -0.66 -10.10
CA ALA A 342 -39.65 -1.18 -11.37
C ALA A 342 -40.56 -2.28 -11.95
N ILE A 343 -41.05 -3.22 -11.14
CA ILE A 343 -42.00 -4.24 -11.59
C ILE A 343 -43.29 -3.60 -12.09
N GLN A 344 -43.85 -2.65 -11.35
CA GLN A 344 -45.06 -1.93 -11.75
C GLN A 344 -44.94 -1.24 -13.12
N ASN A 345 -43.77 -0.67 -13.43
CA ASN A 345 -43.61 0.22 -14.59
C ASN A 345 -42.89 -0.44 -15.78
N ALA A 346 -42.09 -1.48 -15.55
CA ALA A 346 -41.20 -2.06 -16.55
C ALA A 346 -41.39 -3.58 -16.75
N SER A 347 -42.28 -4.25 -16.01
CA SER A 347 -42.60 -5.68 -16.25
C SER A 347 -43.51 -5.93 -17.46
N SER A 348 -43.86 -4.89 -18.23
CA SER A 348 -44.84 -4.96 -19.33
C SER A 348 -46.21 -5.51 -18.92
N GLY A 349 -46.57 -5.38 -17.63
CA GLY A 349 -47.83 -5.87 -17.08
C GLY A 349 -47.82 -7.36 -16.73
N ALA A 350 -46.67 -8.04 -16.75
CA ALA A 350 -46.54 -9.41 -16.28
C ALA A 350 -46.93 -9.54 -14.81
N PHE A 351 -46.56 -8.55 -13.98
CA PHE A 351 -46.90 -8.51 -12.56
C PHE A 351 -47.41 -7.13 -12.18
N ALA A 352 -48.35 -7.10 -11.23
CA ALA A 352 -48.95 -5.86 -10.76
C ALA A 352 -48.00 -5.10 -9.84
N ASP A 353 -47.22 -5.81 -9.03
CA ASP A 353 -46.28 -5.29 -8.03
C ASP A 353 -45.31 -6.43 -7.60
N LEU A 354 -44.32 -6.12 -6.77
CA LEU A 354 -43.35 -7.10 -6.27
C LEU A 354 -44.03 -8.22 -5.48
N SER A 355 -45.01 -7.89 -4.64
CA SER A 355 -45.72 -8.90 -3.85
C SER A 355 -46.47 -9.91 -4.71
N SER A 356 -47.02 -9.47 -5.85
CA SER A 356 -47.72 -10.33 -6.80
C SER A 356 -46.78 -11.30 -7.49
N PHE A 357 -45.57 -10.85 -7.85
CA PHE A 357 -44.51 -11.70 -8.37
C PHE A 357 -44.06 -12.75 -7.34
N GLU A 358 -43.73 -12.31 -6.13
CA GLU A 358 -43.24 -13.20 -5.07
C GLU A 358 -44.29 -14.25 -4.68
N SER A 359 -45.56 -13.85 -4.62
CA SER A 359 -46.68 -14.76 -4.36
C SER A 359 -46.90 -15.76 -5.49
N ASP A 360 -46.69 -15.37 -6.75
CA ASP A 360 -46.85 -16.28 -7.87
C ASP A 360 -45.72 -17.31 -7.93
N PHE A 361 -44.47 -16.84 -7.80
CA PHE A 361 -43.28 -17.70 -7.76
C PHE A 361 -43.36 -18.74 -6.63
N THR A 362 -43.63 -18.29 -5.40
CA THR A 362 -43.76 -19.19 -4.24
C THR A 362 -45.08 -19.98 -4.23
N GLY A 363 -46.10 -19.51 -4.93
CA GLY A 363 -47.42 -20.13 -5.04
C GLY A 363 -47.49 -21.37 -5.95
N GLY A 364 -46.40 -21.69 -6.65
CA GLY A 364 -46.25 -22.93 -7.43
C GLY A 364 -45.68 -22.71 -8.84
N ALA A 365 -45.68 -21.48 -9.34
CA ALA A 365 -45.09 -21.16 -10.64
C ALA A 365 -43.58 -21.41 -10.63
N GLY A 366 -42.88 -21.00 -9.56
CA GLY A 366 -41.44 -21.23 -9.41
C GLY A 366 -41.05 -22.71 -9.41
N ALA A 367 -41.83 -23.56 -8.71
CA ALA A 367 -41.58 -25.00 -8.73
C ALA A 367 -41.80 -25.60 -10.13
N THR A 368 -42.80 -25.12 -10.85
CA THR A 368 -43.08 -25.55 -12.23
C THR A 368 -41.97 -25.11 -13.17
N TYR A 369 -41.52 -23.87 -13.02
CA TYR A 369 -40.43 -23.29 -13.82
C TYR A 369 -39.13 -24.07 -13.62
N ILE A 370 -38.71 -24.30 -12.38
CA ILE A 370 -37.48 -25.06 -12.06
C ILE A 370 -37.54 -26.50 -12.63
N ASN A 371 -38.69 -27.17 -12.56
CA ASN A 371 -38.84 -28.51 -13.14
C ASN A 371 -38.72 -28.55 -14.67
N ASN A 372 -38.95 -27.41 -15.34
CA ASN A 372 -38.91 -27.29 -16.79
C ASN A 372 -37.56 -26.77 -17.31
N MET A 373 -36.64 -26.36 -16.44
CA MET A 373 -35.28 -25.98 -16.84
C MET A 373 -34.57 -27.19 -17.46
N ASP A 374 -33.87 -26.98 -18.57
CA ASP A 374 -32.91 -27.97 -19.06
C ASP A 374 -31.60 -27.79 -18.28
N LEU A 375 -31.31 -28.72 -17.37
CA LEU A 375 -30.09 -28.72 -16.54
C LEU A 375 -29.13 -29.85 -16.95
N SER A 376 -29.35 -30.43 -18.13
CA SER A 376 -28.69 -31.67 -18.56
C SER A 376 -27.60 -31.48 -19.60
N ASN A 377 -27.47 -30.26 -20.13
CA ASN A 377 -26.53 -29.90 -21.18
C ASN A 377 -25.31 -29.14 -20.61
N GLU A 378 -24.45 -28.61 -21.50
CA GLU A 378 -23.22 -27.88 -21.10
C GLU A 378 -23.44 -26.37 -20.89
N ASP A 379 -24.61 -25.84 -21.29
CA ASP A 379 -24.99 -24.44 -21.06
C ASP A 379 -25.20 -24.21 -19.55
N THR A 380 -24.87 -23.01 -19.12
CA THR A 380 -24.93 -22.61 -17.71
C THR A 380 -26.26 -21.95 -17.35
N GLY A 381 -27.11 -21.66 -18.34
CA GLY A 381 -28.36 -20.91 -18.19
C GLY A 381 -28.14 -19.40 -18.04
N ALA A 382 -26.96 -18.91 -18.36
CA ALA A 382 -26.65 -17.49 -18.34
C ALA A 382 -27.53 -16.69 -19.32
N ILE A 383 -27.86 -15.45 -18.97
CA ILE A 383 -28.62 -14.55 -19.84
C ILE A 383 -27.93 -14.41 -21.22
N GLY A 384 -28.72 -14.47 -22.29
CA GLY A 384 -28.27 -14.52 -23.67
C GLY A 384 -27.87 -15.91 -24.16
N GLY A 385 -27.77 -16.89 -23.28
CA GLY A 385 -27.40 -18.28 -23.59
C GLY A 385 -28.53 -19.09 -24.19
N LEU A 386 -28.26 -20.37 -24.47
CA LEU A 386 -29.22 -21.26 -25.12
C LEU A 386 -30.45 -21.45 -24.23
N ASP A 387 -30.25 -21.76 -22.95
CA ASP A 387 -31.35 -22.16 -22.06
C ASP A 387 -32.16 -20.97 -21.54
N ALA A 388 -31.57 -19.78 -21.47
CA ALA A 388 -32.25 -18.56 -21.04
C ALA A 388 -32.94 -17.80 -22.19
N ASP A 389 -32.29 -17.72 -23.35
CA ASP A 389 -32.69 -16.80 -24.42
C ASP A 389 -32.77 -17.46 -25.81
N GLY A 390 -32.44 -18.75 -25.93
CA GLY A 390 -32.32 -19.42 -27.23
C GLY A 390 -31.11 -18.95 -28.05
N GLY A 391 -30.09 -18.41 -27.37
CA GLY A 391 -28.86 -17.91 -27.99
C GLY A 391 -27.79 -18.98 -28.21
N PRO A 392 -26.51 -18.57 -28.32
CA PRO A 392 -25.37 -19.51 -28.34
C PRO A 392 -25.27 -20.31 -27.05
N VAL A 393 -24.62 -21.47 -27.11
CA VAL A 393 -24.29 -22.24 -25.91
C VAL A 393 -23.22 -21.52 -25.11
N TYR A 394 -23.56 -21.11 -23.88
CA TYR A 394 -22.63 -20.54 -22.92
C TYR A 394 -22.27 -21.54 -21.84
N THR A 395 -21.10 -22.15 -22.00
CA THR A 395 -20.49 -23.04 -21.01
C THR A 395 -19.76 -22.22 -19.95
N ALA A 396 -19.37 -22.89 -18.87
CA ALA A 396 -18.56 -22.28 -17.82
C ALA A 396 -17.20 -21.72 -18.31
N GLU A 397 -16.72 -22.13 -19.49
CA GLU A 397 -15.44 -21.71 -20.07
C GLU A 397 -15.55 -20.59 -21.12
N ASN A 398 -16.72 -20.40 -21.74
CA ASN A 398 -16.86 -19.47 -22.87
C ASN A 398 -17.84 -18.31 -22.61
N ILE A 399 -18.45 -18.28 -21.42
CA ILE A 399 -19.38 -17.24 -21.00
C ILE A 399 -18.74 -15.85 -21.04
N LEU A 400 -17.48 -15.77 -20.63
CA LEU A 400 -16.58 -14.66 -20.91
C LEU A 400 -15.64 -15.11 -22.05
N PRO A 401 -15.60 -14.38 -23.18
CA PRO A 401 -14.80 -14.77 -24.34
C PRO A 401 -13.30 -14.90 -24.07
N ASN A 402 -12.81 -14.18 -23.06
CA ASN A 402 -11.41 -13.97 -22.75
C ASN A 402 -10.57 -13.62 -24.01
N ASP A 403 -11.07 -12.65 -24.78
CA ASP A 403 -10.48 -12.23 -26.05
C ASP A 403 -9.10 -11.61 -25.81
N THR A 404 -8.05 -12.30 -26.28
CA THR A 404 -6.65 -11.86 -26.20
C THR A 404 -6.21 -11.01 -27.39
N ASN A 405 -7.13 -10.65 -28.29
CA ASN A 405 -6.81 -9.89 -29.48
C ASN A 405 -6.90 -8.37 -29.23
N SER A 406 -6.32 -7.59 -30.15
CA SER A 406 -6.41 -6.12 -30.18
C SER A 406 -7.83 -5.54 -30.32
N SER A 407 -8.84 -6.39 -30.45
CA SER A 407 -10.27 -6.01 -30.45
C SER A 407 -10.89 -6.02 -29.05
N ALA A 408 -10.19 -6.55 -28.05
CA ALA A 408 -10.63 -6.56 -26.66
C ALA A 408 -10.89 -5.13 -26.17
N LYS A 409 -12.11 -4.87 -25.71
CA LYS A 409 -12.45 -3.56 -25.17
C LYS A 409 -11.81 -3.39 -23.79
N PRO A 410 -11.15 -2.25 -23.51
CA PRO A 410 -10.71 -1.95 -22.15
C PRO A 410 -11.92 -1.72 -21.24
N LEU A 411 -11.72 -1.77 -19.93
CA LEU A 411 -12.71 -1.33 -18.96
C LEU A 411 -13.00 0.17 -19.17
N GLU A 412 -14.26 0.54 -19.42
CA GLU A 412 -14.64 1.90 -19.81
C GLU A 412 -15.37 2.66 -18.70
N ASN A 413 -16.22 1.99 -17.90
CA ASN A 413 -17.10 2.67 -16.94
C ASN A 413 -16.61 2.61 -15.49
N PHE A 414 -15.41 2.08 -15.25
CA PHE A 414 -14.70 2.20 -13.97
C PHE A 414 -13.27 2.69 -14.17
N ARG A 415 -12.82 3.56 -13.27
CA ARG A 415 -11.39 3.82 -13.10
C ARG A 415 -10.82 2.75 -12.18
N LEU A 416 -10.23 1.73 -12.78
CA LEU A 416 -9.59 0.65 -12.04
C LEU A 416 -8.39 1.17 -11.26
N VAL A 417 -8.39 0.90 -9.96
CA VAL A 417 -7.24 1.13 -9.09
C VAL A 417 -6.97 -0.18 -8.38
N ILE A 418 -6.04 -0.97 -8.90
CA ILE A 418 -5.55 -2.13 -8.16
C ILE A 418 -4.51 -1.60 -7.18
N GLU A 419 -4.99 -0.90 -6.14
CA GLU A 419 -4.19 -0.26 -5.09
C GLU A 419 -3.28 -1.31 -4.40
N ASP A 420 -3.67 -2.60 -4.44
CA ASP A 420 -2.99 -3.74 -3.84
C ASP A 420 -2.52 -4.85 -4.83
N ALA A 421 -2.53 -4.62 -6.16
CA ALA A 421 -1.93 -5.58 -7.11
C ALA A 421 -0.49 -5.87 -6.76
N TYR A 422 0.17 -4.85 -6.20
CA TYR A 422 1.58 -4.81 -5.90
C TYR A 422 1.91 -4.15 -4.54
N ALA A 423 0.94 -3.64 -3.78
CA ALA A 423 1.20 -2.92 -2.50
C ALA A 423 1.23 -3.81 -1.25
N GLN A 424 0.94 -5.12 -1.40
CA GLN A 424 1.24 -6.14 -0.40
C GLN A 424 2.19 -7.21 -0.95
N PHE A 425 3.19 -6.81 -1.73
CA PHE A 425 4.47 -7.47 -1.49
C PHE A 425 4.94 -6.86 -0.18
N GLU A 426 5.12 -7.68 0.87
CA GLU A 426 5.98 -7.24 1.96
C GLU A 426 7.35 -6.97 1.33
N GLY A 427 7.51 -5.74 0.90
CA GLY A 427 8.76 -5.18 0.47
C GLY A 427 9.74 -5.30 1.62
N LYS A 428 11.02 -5.11 1.32
CA LYS A 428 11.97 -5.09 2.43
C LYS A 428 11.75 -3.85 3.26
N GLN A 429 11.35 -4.07 4.50
CA GLN A 429 11.29 -3.01 5.49
C GLN A 429 12.71 -2.68 5.97
N PHE A 430 13.09 -1.41 5.82
CA PHE A 430 14.31 -0.85 6.38
C PHE A 430 13.94 0.14 7.47
N SER A 431 14.31 -0.18 8.72
CA SER A 431 14.17 0.76 9.83
C SER A 431 15.44 1.60 9.96
N LEU A 432 15.33 2.91 9.74
CA LEU A 432 16.42 3.87 9.85
C LEU A 432 16.28 4.67 11.14
N GLN A 433 17.25 4.57 12.04
CA GLN A 433 17.30 5.39 13.25
C GLN A 433 17.72 6.83 12.89
N VAL A 434 16.76 7.68 12.56
CA VAL A 434 16.98 9.07 12.09
C VAL A 434 16.84 10.11 13.18
N GLY A 435 16.65 9.71 14.45
CA GLY A 435 16.67 10.60 15.61
C GLY A 435 17.67 10.16 16.70
N ALA A 436 18.03 11.09 17.59
CA ALA A 436 18.96 10.84 18.68
C ALA A 436 18.35 10.06 19.86
N GLY A 437 17.03 9.94 19.93
CA GLY A 437 16.30 9.20 20.96
C GLY A 437 15.93 7.78 20.54
N SER A 438 15.88 6.84 21.50
CA SER A 438 15.40 5.48 21.25
C SER A 438 13.96 5.50 20.68
N GLY A 439 13.72 4.71 19.63
CA GLY A 439 12.42 4.62 18.96
C GLY A 439 12.12 5.73 17.93
N GLN A 440 13.05 6.68 17.72
CA GLN A 440 12.93 7.68 16.66
C GLN A 440 13.43 7.11 15.32
N ALA A 441 12.76 6.07 14.86
CA ALA A 441 13.04 5.42 13.58
C ALA A 441 12.10 5.93 12.49
N LEU A 442 12.60 5.86 11.26
CA LEU A 442 11.83 5.99 10.04
C LEU A 442 11.82 4.62 9.37
N ASP A 443 10.64 4.03 9.25
CA ASP A 443 10.47 2.78 8.52
C ASP A 443 10.26 3.10 7.04
N LEU A 444 11.06 2.46 6.21
CA LEU A 444 11.01 2.51 4.76
C LEU A 444 10.50 1.20 4.24
N ASP A 445 9.55 1.27 3.31
CA ASP A 445 9.08 0.11 2.57
C ASP A 445 9.52 0.25 1.11
N LEU A 446 10.26 -0.75 0.62
CA LEU A 446 10.67 -0.86 -0.77
C LEU A 446 10.01 -2.08 -1.38
N GLY A 447 9.12 -1.86 -2.35
CA GLY A 447 8.42 -2.93 -3.06
C GLY A 447 9.36 -3.90 -3.78
N THR A 448 8.77 -4.97 -4.30
CA THR A 448 9.42 -5.94 -5.18
C THR A 448 9.16 -5.57 -6.65
N PHE A 449 10.06 -5.95 -7.56
CA PHE A 449 10.03 -5.52 -8.97
C PHE A 449 10.46 -6.62 -9.95
N GLY A 450 10.39 -7.90 -9.56
CA GLY A 450 10.67 -9.00 -10.46
C GLY A 450 9.60 -9.12 -11.56
N THR A 451 9.90 -9.91 -12.59
CA THR A 451 8.99 -10.07 -13.74
C THR A 451 7.65 -10.71 -13.38
N TRP A 452 7.58 -11.54 -12.34
CA TRP A 452 6.31 -12.04 -11.84
C TRP A 452 5.50 -10.94 -11.19
N GLU A 453 6.15 -10.18 -10.31
CA GLU A 453 5.59 -9.06 -9.57
C GLU A 453 5.25 -7.88 -10.46
N LEU A 454 5.82 -7.76 -11.66
CA LEU A 454 5.40 -6.77 -12.66
C LEU A 454 4.33 -7.30 -13.61
N GLY A 455 3.91 -8.57 -13.49
CA GLY A 455 2.96 -9.19 -14.42
C GLY A 455 3.57 -9.55 -15.78
N MET A 456 4.89 -9.54 -15.92
CA MET A 456 5.60 -9.61 -17.20
C MET A 456 6.34 -10.94 -17.45
N HIS A 457 6.29 -11.93 -16.56
CA HIS A 457 7.10 -13.15 -16.66
C HIS A 457 6.94 -13.92 -17.99
N ASP A 458 5.69 -14.23 -18.36
CA ASP A 458 5.35 -15.04 -19.54
C ASP A 458 4.75 -14.24 -20.69
N ILE A 459 5.16 -12.99 -20.87
CA ILE A 459 4.64 -12.20 -21.99
C ILE A 459 5.07 -12.78 -23.33
N ASP A 460 4.14 -12.87 -24.27
CA ASP A 460 4.41 -13.27 -25.65
C ASP A 460 3.85 -12.27 -26.66
N ILE A 461 4.73 -11.51 -27.29
CA ILE A 461 4.35 -10.51 -28.30
C ILE A 461 4.03 -11.14 -29.67
N THR A 462 4.24 -12.44 -29.86
CA THR A 462 3.97 -13.10 -31.15
C THR A 462 2.48 -13.36 -31.36
N GLU A 463 1.74 -13.53 -30.26
CA GLU A 463 0.29 -13.79 -30.24
C GLU A 463 -0.46 -12.57 -29.70
N ASN A 464 -0.04 -12.02 -28.56
CA ASN A 464 -0.83 -11.04 -27.79
C ASN A 464 -0.07 -9.71 -27.59
N ALA A 465 0.48 -9.15 -28.67
CA ALA A 465 1.28 -7.93 -28.62
C ALA A 465 0.56 -6.73 -27.95
N GLY A 466 -0.75 -6.60 -28.15
CA GLY A 466 -1.56 -5.53 -27.54
C GLY A 466 -1.61 -5.61 -26.02
N ASP A 467 -1.76 -6.82 -25.47
CA ASP A 467 -1.79 -7.03 -24.01
C ASP A 467 -0.42 -6.74 -23.39
N VAL A 468 0.67 -7.07 -24.09
CA VAL A 468 2.01 -6.76 -23.61
C VAL A 468 2.24 -5.24 -23.51
N VAL A 469 1.68 -4.44 -24.41
CA VAL A 469 1.75 -2.97 -24.31
C VAL A 469 1.05 -2.48 -23.05
N ARG A 470 -0.16 -2.98 -22.79
CA ARG A 470 -0.94 -2.58 -21.60
C ARG A 470 -0.30 -3.09 -20.30
N LEU A 471 0.29 -4.29 -20.31
CA LEU A 471 1.09 -4.83 -19.20
C LEU A 471 2.30 -3.96 -18.90
N ALA A 472 3.05 -3.56 -19.94
CA ALA A 472 4.18 -2.67 -19.78
C ALA A 472 3.75 -1.30 -19.23
N ASP A 473 2.63 -0.74 -19.69
CA ASP A 473 2.08 0.51 -19.15
C ASP A 473 1.68 0.38 -17.67
N SER A 474 1.11 -0.76 -17.27
CA SER A 474 0.76 -1.04 -15.88
C SER A 474 2.00 -1.19 -14.98
N ALA A 475 3.02 -1.91 -15.46
CA ALA A 475 4.30 -2.07 -14.77
C ALA A 475 5.04 -0.74 -14.58
N LEU A 476 5.01 0.14 -15.60
CA LEU A 476 5.58 1.49 -15.51
C LEU A 476 4.86 2.35 -14.45
N GLN A 477 3.52 2.32 -14.43
CA GLN A 477 2.74 3.06 -13.42
C GLN A 477 3.07 2.59 -11.99
N TYR A 478 3.27 1.28 -11.79
CA TYR A 478 3.69 0.75 -10.50
C TYR A 478 5.08 1.26 -10.08
N ILE A 479 6.06 1.22 -10.98
CA ILE A 479 7.40 1.76 -10.69
C ILE A 479 7.35 3.26 -10.38
N ASP A 480 6.59 4.03 -11.16
CA ASP A 480 6.42 5.48 -10.94
C ASP A 480 5.79 5.79 -9.57
N SER A 481 4.81 4.99 -9.14
CA SER A 481 4.23 5.06 -7.79
C SER A 481 5.28 4.84 -6.70
N GLN A 482 6.11 3.81 -6.83
CA GLN A 482 7.18 3.50 -5.87
C GLN A 482 8.22 4.63 -5.82
N ARG A 483 8.62 5.16 -6.98
CA ARG A 483 9.51 6.34 -7.06
C ARG A 483 8.91 7.56 -6.38
N GLY A 484 7.61 7.80 -6.56
CA GLY A 484 6.89 8.88 -5.89
C GLY A 484 6.96 8.77 -4.37
N ARG A 485 6.76 7.56 -3.83
CA ARG A 485 6.89 7.28 -2.38
C ARG A 485 8.32 7.51 -1.90
N MET A 486 9.32 6.98 -2.61
CA MET A 486 10.74 7.18 -2.28
C MET A 486 11.14 8.66 -2.30
N GLY A 487 10.69 9.42 -3.30
CA GLY A 487 10.93 10.86 -3.38
C GLY A 487 10.33 11.64 -2.20
N ALA A 488 9.12 11.27 -1.75
CA ALA A 488 8.51 11.86 -0.55
C ALA A 488 9.35 11.58 0.71
N VAL A 489 9.90 10.37 0.81
CA VAL A 489 10.80 9.98 1.91
C VAL A 489 12.12 10.75 1.86
N VAL A 490 12.75 10.89 0.70
CA VAL A 490 13.99 11.67 0.53
C VAL A 490 13.78 13.10 1.00
N ASN A 491 12.68 13.75 0.58
CA ASN A 491 12.34 15.11 1.03
C ASN A 491 12.19 15.22 2.56
N ARG A 492 11.60 14.19 3.19
CA ARG A 492 11.47 14.11 4.65
C ARG A 492 12.84 13.90 5.32
N LEU A 493 13.71 13.07 4.76
CA LEU A 493 15.07 12.84 5.26
C LEU A 493 15.93 14.10 5.16
N ASP A 494 15.88 14.83 4.04
CA ASP A 494 16.58 16.11 3.88
C ASP A 494 16.12 17.15 4.92
N SER A 495 14.80 17.26 5.11
CA SER A 495 14.22 18.13 6.14
C SER A 495 14.67 17.72 7.55
N THR A 496 14.76 16.42 7.80
CA THR A 496 15.24 15.86 9.07
C THR A 496 16.72 16.18 9.28
N VAL A 497 17.58 15.98 8.28
CA VAL A 497 19.01 16.32 8.32
C VAL A 497 19.21 17.81 8.62
N ALA A 498 18.47 18.69 7.95
CA ALA A 498 18.54 20.13 8.19
C ALA A 498 18.14 20.49 9.64
N ASN A 499 17.06 19.89 10.15
CA ASN A 499 16.62 20.10 11.52
C ASN A 499 17.64 19.60 12.56
N LEU A 500 18.13 18.37 12.41
CA LEU A 500 19.13 17.78 13.31
C LEU A 500 20.43 18.60 13.31
N SER A 501 20.84 19.11 12.15
CA SER A 501 22.02 19.96 12.02
C SER A 501 21.86 21.26 12.79
N ALA A 502 20.71 21.94 12.65
CA ALA A 502 20.41 23.17 13.38
C ALA A 502 20.34 22.94 14.90
N VAL A 503 19.78 21.81 15.35
CA VAL A 503 19.74 21.44 16.76
C VAL A 503 21.15 21.12 17.29
N SER A 504 21.97 20.38 16.52
CA SER A 504 23.36 20.06 16.86
C SER A 504 24.19 21.34 17.03
N GLU A 505 24.07 22.30 16.11
CA GLU A 505 24.75 23.60 16.18
C GLU A 505 24.29 24.44 17.38
N SER A 506 22.98 24.48 17.64
CA SER A 506 22.41 25.20 18.78
C SER A 506 22.86 24.63 20.13
N LEU A 507 22.95 23.29 20.23
CA LEU A 507 23.49 22.60 21.39
C LEU A 507 25.00 22.85 21.54
N ALA A 508 25.75 22.84 20.43
CA ALA A 508 27.17 23.14 20.44
C ALA A 508 27.44 24.57 20.94
N ALA A 509 26.69 25.56 20.44
CA ALA A 509 26.78 26.94 20.90
C ALA A 509 26.38 27.11 22.38
N SER A 510 25.33 26.39 22.82
CA SER A 510 24.90 26.41 24.23
C SER A 510 25.93 25.76 25.15
N ARG A 511 26.54 24.66 24.72
CA ARG A 511 27.63 23.99 25.43
C ARG A 511 28.86 24.89 25.52
N SER A 512 29.24 25.55 24.43
CA SER A 512 30.35 26.51 24.38
C SER A 512 30.17 27.62 25.43
N ARG A 513 28.99 28.25 25.51
CA ARG A 513 28.68 29.27 26.54
C ARG A 513 28.83 28.78 27.97
N ILE A 514 28.65 27.48 28.22
CA ILE A 514 28.77 26.88 29.55
C ILE A 514 30.24 26.55 29.86
N VAL A 515 30.94 25.90 28.93
CA VAL A 515 32.21 25.25 29.21
C VAL A 515 33.40 26.08 28.76
N ASP A 516 33.30 26.88 27.70
CA ASP A 516 34.46 27.56 27.12
C ASP A 516 34.90 28.75 27.98
N ALA A 517 36.21 28.97 28.03
CA ALA A 517 36.80 30.09 28.75
C ALA A 517 36.77 31.37 27.89
N ASP A 518 36.39 32.48 28.51
CA ASP A 518 36.64 33.80 27.94
C ASP A 518 38.14 34.11 28.04
N TYR A 519 38.87 33.92 26.94
CA TYR A 519 40.31 34.13 26.87
C TYR A 519 40.73 35.54 27.28
N ALA A 520 39.93 36.57 26.97
CA ALA A 520 40.26 37.95 27.32
C ALA A 520 40.16 38.15 28.84
N ALA A 521 39.07 37.67 29.44
CA ALA A 521 38.90 37.71 30.88
C ALA A 521 39.96 36.87 31.62
N GLU A 522 40.26 35.67 31.11
CA GLU A 522 41.18 34.74 31.78
C GLU A 522 42.64 35.19 31.65
N THR A 523 43.02 35.85 30.55
CA THR A 523 44.34 36.50 30.40
C THR A 523 44.48 37.72 31.33
N ALA A 524 43.41 38.49 31.54
CA ALA A 524 43.40 39.58 32.51
C ALA A 524 43.52 39.05 33.95
N ASN A 525 42.85 37.93 34.26
CA ASN A 525 42.97 37.23 35.54
C ASN A 525 44.37 36.66 35.76
N LEU A 526 45.01 36.13 34.71
CA LEU A 526 46.39 35.64 34.74
C LEU A 526 47.33 36.79 35.11
N SER A 527 47.23 37.90 34.38
CA SER A 527 48.04 39.09 34.61
C SER A 527 47.87 39.62 36.04
N ARG A 528 46.63 39.71 36.53
CA ARG A 528 46.34 40.10 37.92
C ARG A 528 46.96 39.14 38.93
N SER A 529 46.80 37.83 38.74
CA SER A 529 47.31 36.79 39.64
C SER A 529 48.84 36.79 39.69
N SER A 530 49.51 37.01 38.55
CA SER A 530 50.98 37.14 38.49
C SER A 530 51.49 38.36 39.25
N VAL A 531 50.82 39.50 39.12
CA VAL A 531 51.17 40.72 39.90
C VAL A 531 50.95 40.50 41.40
N LEU A 532 49.83 39.88 41.78
CA LEU A 532 49.53 39.56 43.19
C LEU A 532 50.50 38.53 43.78
N GLN A 533 50.96 37.56 43.00
CA GLN A 533 51.99 36.60 43.41
C GLN A 533 53.31 37.32 43.70
N GLN A 534 53.76 38.20 42.79
CA GLN A 534 54.98 38.99 42.99
C GLN A 534 54.87 39.89 44.22
N ALA A 535 53.75 40.59 44.38
CA ALA A 535 53.47 41.42 45.56
C ALA A 535 53.41 40.59 46.86
N GLY A 536 52.79 39.40 46.82
CA GLY A 536 52.70 38.49 47.96
C GLY A 536 54.06 37.97 48.43
N ILE A 537 54.98 37.69 47.50
CA ILE A 537 56.37 37.33 47.81
C ILE A 537 57.08 38.51 48.49
N SER A 538 56.90 39.73 48.00
CA SER A 538 57.48 40.94 48.62
C SER A 538 56.92 41.21 50.02
N VAL A 539 55.61 41.04 50.22
CA VAL A 539 54.96 41.20 51.54
C VAL A 539 55.36 40.09 52.50
N LEU A 540 55.49 38.84 52.04
CA LEU A 540 56.00 37.72 52.84
C LEU A 540 57.46 37.98 53.27
N ALA A 541 58.30 38.47 52.36
CA ALA A 541 59.68 38.86 52.67
C ALA A 541 59.72 39.99 53.71
N GLN A 542 58.84 41.00 53.60
CA GLN A 542 58.73 42.10 54.55
C GLN A 542 58.19 41.66 55.91
N ALA A 543 57.18 40.79 55.94
CA ALA A 543 56.61 40.23 57.16
C ALA A 543 57.60 39.34 57.92
N ASN A 544 58.50 38.65 57.20
CA ASN A 544 59.60 37.89 57.79
C ASN A 544 60.74 38.78 58.33
N ALA A 545 60.91 39.99 57.80
CA ALA A 545 61.94 40.93 58.26
C ALA A 545 61.54 41.72 59.52
N GLN A 546 60.24 41.94 59.75
CA GLN A 546 59.75 42.72 60.90
C GLN A 546 60.18 42.19 62.29
N PRO A 547 60.10 40.87 62.59
CA PRO A 547 60.57 40.35 63.87
C PRO A 547 62.05 40.64 64.12
N GLY A 548 62.89 40.57 63.08
CA GLY A 548 64.32 40.88 63.16
C GLY A 548 64.63 42.34 63.47
N GLN A 549 63.82 43.28 62.96
CA GLN A 549 63.93 44.71 63.26
C GLN A 549 63.48 45.04 64.69
N VAL A 550 62.48 44.32 65.23
CA VAL A 550 62.04 44.50 66.61
C VAL A 550 63.04 43.88 67.59
N LEU A 551 63.66 42.74 67.26
CA LEU A 551 64.75 42.15 68.04
C LEU A 551 66.01 43.03 68.05
N SER A 552 66.31 43.78 66.98
CA SER A 552 67.44 44.72 66.97
C SER A 552 67.17 46.02 67.74
N LEU A 553 65.92 46.29 68.12
CA LEU A 553 65.51 47.45 68.92
C LEU A 553 65.31 47.10 70.41
N LEU A 554 65.35 45.82 70.76
CA LEU A 554 65.20 45.29 72.12
C LEU A 554 66.50 44.63 72.66
N GLY A 555 67.58 44.68 71.89
CA GLY A 555 68.91 44.11 72.22
C GLY A 555 69.95 45.18 72.53
#